data_AF-A0A7W7QT09-F1
#
_entry.id   AF-A0A7W7QT09-F1
#
_cell.length_a   1.000
_cell.length_b   1.000
_cell.length_c   1.000
_cell.angle_alpha   90.00
_cell.angle_beta   90.00
_cell.angle_gamma   90.00
#
_symmetry.space_group_name_H-M   'P 1'
#
loop_
_entity.id
_entity.type
_entity.pdbx_description
1 polymer ?
#
loop_
_entity_poly.entity_id
_entity_poly.type
_entity_poly.pdbx_seq_one_letter_code
_entity_poly.pdbx_strand_id
1 'polypeptide(L)'
;MGETARGWAMPGKRRVLRLLAQGESYEKISRVLGIPPGRAYLIATGVPADGGDTVTHEQRRRPGMLPSHTQLLVNPREFNPTAHDAVHRWINRRVQADAPMRAAEAERTR
;
A
#
# COMPACT_ATOMS: atom_id res chain seq x y z
N MET A 1 -13.86 21.35 -26.08
CA MET A 1 -12.49 20.79 -26.13
C MET A 1 -11.52 21.83 -25.59
N GLY A 2 -10.73 21.48 -24.58
CA GLY A 2 -9.45 22.12 -24.27
C GLY A 2 -9.45 23.41 -23.45
N GLU A 3 -9.87 23.37 -22.18
CA GLU A 3 -9.50 24.43 -21.24
C GLU A 3 -8.08 24.13 -20.73
N THR A 4 -7.11 24.81 -21.33
CA THR A 4 -5.69 24.71 -21.05
C THR A 4 -5.34 25.26 -19.68
N ALA A 5 -4.72 24.40 -18.87
CA ALA A 5 -3.87 24.67 -17.73
C ALA A 5 -3.74 26.15 -17.30
N ARG A 6 -4.61 26.62 -16.39
CA ARG A 6 -4.21 27.66 -15.44
C ARG A 6 -3.01 27.11 -14.68
N GLY A 7 -1.83 27.70 -14.89
CA GLY A 7 -0.61 27.39 -14.16
C GLY A 7 -0.86 27.51 -12.66
N TRP A 8 -1.17 26.38 -12.03
CA TRP A 8 -1.32 26.28 -10.59
C TRP A 8 0.08 26.47 -10.02
N ALA A 9 0.35 27.59 -9.35
CA ALA A 9 1.54 27.71 -8.54
C ALA A 9 1.56 26.52 -7.57
N MET A 10 2.41 25.53 -7.87
CA MET A 10 2.32 24.22 -7.24
C MET A 10 2.53 24.41 -5.74
N PRO A 11 1.59 24.00 -4.87
CA PRO A 11 1.75 24.16 -3.44
C PRO A 11 2.97 23.36 -3.00
N GLY A 12 3.96 24.04 -2.41
CA GLY A 12 5.20 23.40 -2.00
C GLY A 12 4.99 22.35 -0.91
N LYS A 13 5.81 21.30 -0.91
CA LYS A 13 5.81 20.22 0.09
C LYS A 13 5.78 20.72 1.53
N ARG A 14 6.55 21.77 1.84
CA ARG A 14 6.60 22.43 3.16
C ARG A 14 5.23 22.95 3.64
N ARG A 15 4.37 23.41 2.72
CA ARG A 15 3.04 23.93 3.06
C ARG A 15 2.08 22.78 3.37
N VAL A 16 2.11 21.72 2.57
CA VAL A 16 1.29 20.53 2.79
C VAL A 16 1.65 19.85 4.12
N LEU A 17 2.95 19.66 4.40
CA LEU A 17 3.41 19.07 5.66
C LEU A 17 3.01 19.89 6.89
N ARG A 18 2.97 21.22 6.78
CA ARG A 18 2.53 22.09 7.88
C ARG A 18 1.06 21.89 8.21
N LEU A 19 0.19 21.80 7.19
CA LEU A 19 -1.23 21.55 7.39
C LEU A 19 -1.47 20.15 7.98
N LEU A 20 -0.73 19.14 7.52
CA LEU A 20 -0.76 17.80 8.11
C LEU A 20 -0.33 17.82 9.58
N ALA A 21 0.72 18.57 9.92
CA ALA A 21 1.17 18.73 11.31
C ALA A 21 0.14 19.45 12.21
N GLN A 22 -0.79 20.20 11.62
CA GLN A 22 -1.94 20.79 12.31
C GLN A 22 -3.12 19.83 12.46
N GLY A 23 -2.99 18.57 12.01
CA GLY A 23 -4.02 17.54 12.07
C GLY A 23 -5.02 17.59 10.90
N GLU A 24 -4.74 18.37 9.85
CA GLU A 24 -5.64 18.48 8.70
C GLU A 24 -5.60 17.25 7.81
N SER A 25 -6.77 16.78 7.36
CA SER A 25 -6.86 15.66 6.42
C SER A 25 -6.49 16.09 4.99
N TYR A 26 -6.14 15.12 4.13
CA TYR A 26 -5.83 15.39 2.72
C TYR A 26 -7.01 15.99 1.95
N GLU A 27 -8.25 15.65 2.32
CA GLU A 27 -9.48 16.25 1.77
C GLU A 27 -9.62 17.71 2.18
N LYS A 28 -9.32 18.04 3.44
CA LYS A 28 -9.38 19.43 3.92
C LYS A 28 -8.26 20.26 3.31
N ILE A 29 -7.04 19.71 3.21
CA ILE A 29 -5.91 20.34 2.52
C ILE A 29 -6.22 20.57 1.04
N SER A 30 -6.85 19.60 0.39
CA SER A 30 -7.33 19.69 -1.00
C SER A 30 -8.22 20.91 -1.21
N ARG A 31 -9.20 21.14 -0.32
CA ARG A 31 -10.10 22.30 -0.39
C ARG A 31 -9.35 23.62 -0.16
N VAL A 32 -8.43 23.66 0.82
CA VAL A 32 -7.66 24.86 1.15
C VAL A 32 -6.68 25.25 0.04
N LEU A 33 -6.06 24.27 -0.61
CA LEU A 33 -5.02 24.48 -1.62
C LEU A 33 -5.54 24.39 -3.05
N GLY A 34 -6.83 24.06 -3.24
CA GLY A 34 -7.50 23.86 -4.54
C GLY A 34 -6.89 22.76 -5.41
N ILE A 35 -6.25 21.76 -4.80
CA ILE A 35 -5.66 20.61 -5.52
C ILE A 35 -6.42 19.31 -5.20
N PRO A 36 -6.39 18.30 -6.09
CA PRO A 36 -6.93 16.99 -5.79
C PRO A 36 -6.26 16.35 -4.55
N PRO A 37 -6.99 15.59 -3.71
CA PRO A 37 -6.44 14.98 -2.51
C PRO A 37 -5.29 14.00 -2.80
N GLY A 38 -5.40 13.19 -3.86
CA GLY A 38 -4.29 12.33 -4.31
C GLY A 38 -3.04 13.11 -4.73
N ARG A 39 -3.20 14.35 -5.23
CA ARG A 39 -2.07 15.24 -5.52
C ARG A 39 -1.47 15.83 -4.24
N ALA A 40 -2.28 16.17 -3.25
CA ALA A 40 -1.79 16.58 -1.94
C ALA A 40 -0.99 15.46 -1.26
N TYR A 41 -1.47 14.21 -1.35
CA TYR A 41 -0.76 13.02 -0.89
C TYR A 41 0.58 12.86 -1.60
N LEU A 42 0.58 12.87 -2.94
CA LEU A 42 1.81 12.76 -3.74
C LEU A 42 2.84 13.85 -3.41
N ILE A 43 2.40 15.10 -3.20
CA ILE A 43 3.30 16.20 -2.81
C ILE A 43 3.94 15.97 -1.44
N ALA A 44 3.18 15.41 -0.48
CA ALA A 44 3.68 15.14 0.86
C ALA A 44 4.66 13.96 0.87
N THR A 45 4.24 12.83 0.28
CA THR A 45 4.90 11.52 0.42
C THR A 45 5.92 11.23 -0.69
N GLY A 46 5.76 11.86 -1.86
CA GLY A 46 6.48 11.49 -3.08
C GLY A 46 6.08 10.09 -3.60
N VAL A 47 4.90 9.59 -3.21
CA VAL A 47 4.34 8.29 -3.60
C VAL A 47 2.94 8.52 -4.17
N PRO A 48 2.57 7.92 -5.32
CA PRO A 48 1.22 8.03 -5.86
C PRO A 48 0.18 7.38 -4.93
N ALA A 49 -1.03 7.94 -4.92
CA ALA A 49 -2.15 7.46 -4.11
C ALA A 49 -3.07 6.48 -4.87
N ASP A 50 -2.51 5.73 -5.82
CA ASP A 50 -3.25 4.80 -6.69
C ASP A 50 -3.19 3.34 -6.21
N GLY A 51 -2.36 3.06 -5.19
CA GLY A 51 -2.18 1.71 -4.66
C GLY A 51 -1.48 0.74 -5.62
N GLY A 52 -0.87 1.25 -6.70
CA GLY A 52 -0.21 0.43 -7.72
C GLY A 52 1.14 -0.15 -7.26
N ASP A 53 1.83 0.54 -6.36
CA ASP A 53 3.12 0.11 -5.82
C ASP A 53 3.00 -0.40 -4.38
N THR A 54 3.71 -1.51 -4.10
CA THR A 54 3.92 -1.96 -2.72
C THR A 54 4.88 -1.00 -2.03
N VAL A 55 4.37 -0.19 -1.10
CA VAL A 55 5.16 0.80 -0.37
C VAL A 55 6.27 0.11 0.45
N THR A 56 7.53 0.37 0.13
CA THR A 56 8.67 -0.21 0.86
C THR A 56 8.70 0.29 2.31
N HIS A 57 9.41 -0.43 3.19
CA HIS A 57 9.60 0.00 4.59
C HIS A 57 10.24 1.40 4.69
N GLU A 58 11.12 1.75 3.76
CA GLU A 58 11.74 3.07 3.72
C GLU A 58 10.73 4.15 3.30
N GLN A 59 9.91 3.87 2.28
CA GLN A 59 8.88 4.80 1.82
C GLN A 59 7.82 5.04 2.90
N ARG A 60 7.47 4.02 3.72
CA ARG A 60 6.56 4.16 4.87
C ARG A 60 7.02 5.16 5.93
N ARG A 61 8.33 5.43 6.04
CA ARG A 61 8.88 6.40 7.00
C ARG A 61 8.90 7.83 6.48
N ARG A 62 8.44 8.09 5.24
CA ARG A 62 8.48 9.43 4.66
C ARG A 62 7.49 10.38 5.35
N PRO A 63 7.84 11.66 5.51
CA PRO A 63 6.92 12.66 6.06
C PRO A 63 5.60 12.70 5.27
N GLY A 64 4.48 12.79 5.99
CA GLY A 64 3.14 12.80 5.41
C GLY A 64 2.58 11.42 5.06
N MET A 65 3.35 10.34 5.22
CA MET A 65 2.75 9.00 5.18
C MET A 65 1.74 8.87 6.30
N LEU A 66 0.55 8.38 5.96
CA LEU A 66 -0.42 8.01 6.96
C LEU A 66 0.15 6.81 7.74
N PRO A 67 0.14 6.84 9.08
CA PRO A 67 0.47 5.65 9.86
C PRO A 67 -0.45 4.53 9.40
N SER A 68 0.07 3.30 9.37
CA SER A 68 -0.49 2.08 8.77
C SER A 68 -1.95 1.75 9.12
N HIS A 69 -2.57 2.52 10.00
CA HIS A 69 -3.95 2.39 10.47
C HIS A 69 -5.01 2.92 9.50
N THR A 70 -4.67 3.52 8.35
CA THR A 70 -5.69 4.04 7.42
C THR A 70 -6.28 2.99 6.48
N GLN A 71 -5.82 1.74 6.53
CA GLN A 71 -6.57 0.61 6.01
C GLN A 71 -7.59 0.10 7.05
N LEU A 72 -8.47 0.97 7.52
CA LEU A 72 -9.70 0.61 8.25
C LEU A 72 -10.74 -0.07 7.34
N LEU A 73 -10.37 -0.50 6.13
CA LEU A 73 -11.29 -1.09 5.17
C LEU A 73 -11.70 -2.51 5.54
N VAL A 74 -10.94 -3.20 6.37
CA VAL A 74 -11.39 -4.36 7.12
C VAL A 74 -10.42 -4.49 8.29
N ASN A 75 -10.87 -4.61 9.53
CA ASN A 75 -10.04 -5.06 10.66
C ASN A 75 -10.31 -6.55 10.91
N PRO A 76 -10.00 -7.48 9.96
CA PRO A 76 -9.86 -8.86 10.38
C PRO A 76 -8.63 -8.84 11.29
N ARG A 77 -8.72 -9.54 12.42
CA ARG A 77 -7.51 -9.93 13.17
C ARG A 77 -6.47 -10.34 12.12
N GLU A 78 -5.25 -9.81 12.20
CA GLU A 78 -4.15 -10.22 11.33
C GLU A 78 -4.11 -11.74 11.29
N PHE A 79 -4.67 -12.29 10.22
CA PHE A 79 -4.84 -13.72 10.08
C PHE A 79 -3.80 -14.10 9.06
N ASN A 80 -2.71 -14.73 9.53
CA ASN A 80 -1.75 -15.28 8.61
C ASN A 80 -2.39 -16.47 7.88
N PRO A 81 -2.74 -16.35 6.58
CA PRO A 81 -3.42 -17.41 5.87
C PRO A 81 -2.54 -18.66 5.75
N THR A 82 -1.21 -18.52 5.84
CA THR A 82 -0.30 -19.66 5.79
C THR A 82 -0.28 -20.47 7.08
N ALA A 83 -0.69 -19.88 8.21
CA ALA A 83 -0.81 -20.59 9.49
C ALA A 83 -2.17 -21.31 9.66
N HIS A 84 -3.07 -21.20 8.68
CA HIS A 84 -4.37 -21.88 8.76
C HIS A 84 -4.23 -23.38 8.51
N ASP A 85 -4.81 -24.21 9.38
CA ASP A 85 -4.79 -25.67 9.21
C ASP A 85 -5.39 -26.13 7.87
N ALA A 86 -6.38 -25.42 7.32
CA ALA A 86 -6.92 -25.79 6.01
C ALA A 86 -5.90 -25.58 4.87
N VAL A 87 -5.02 -24.59 4.99
CA VAL A 87 -3.94 -24.34 4.03
C VAL A 87 -2.87 -25.42 4.17
N HIS A 88 -2.45 -25.75 5.38
CA HIS A 88 -1.54 -26.89 5.62
C HIS A 88 -2.11 -28.21 5.09
N ARG A 89 -3.39 -28.51 5.35
CA ARG A 89 -4.06 -29.71 4.81
C ARG A 89 -4.15 -29.70 3.29
N TRP A 90 -4.37 -28.54 2.67
CA TRP A 90 -4.39 -28.43 1.21
C TRP A 90 -3.00 -28.65 0.61
N ILE A 91 -1.96 -28.02 1.17
CA ILE A 91 -0.56 -28.20 0.74
C ILE A 91 -0.16 -29.68 0.88
N ASN A 92 -0.41 -30.31 2.03
CA ASN A 92 -0.08 -31.71 2.26
C ASN A 92 -0.77 -32.63 1.25
N ARG A 93 -2.06 -32.42 0.96
CA ARG A 93 -2.76 -33.20 -0.06
C ARG A 93 -2.15 -33.04 -1.45
N ARG A 94 -1.76 -31.81 -1.82
CA ARG A 94 -1.14 -31.53 -3.11
C ARG A 94 0.22 -32.20 -3.23
N VAL A 95 1.05 -32.11 -2.20
CA VAL A 95 2.37 -32.78 -2.11
C VAL A 95 2.21 -34.29 -2.29
N GLN A 96 1.24 -34.91 -1.62
CA GLN A 96 0.99 -36.36 -1.74
C GLN A 96 0.49 -36.76 -3.14
N ALA A 97 -0.26 -35.90 -3.81
CA ALA A 97 -0.78 -36.13 -5.15
C ALA A 97 0.24 -35.86 -6.27
N ASP A 98 1.36 -35.18 -5.96
CA ASP A 98 2.38 -34.79 -6.94
C ASP A 98 3.36 -35.94 -7.21
N ALA A 99 3.02 -36.79 -8.18
CA ALA A 99 3.86 -37.92 -8.58
C ALA A 99 5.27 -37.52 -9.07
N PRO A 100 5.44 -36.47 -9.88
CA PRO A 100 6.77 -35.96 -10.25
C PRO A 100 7.64 -35.57 -9.05
N MET A 101 7.08 -34.88 -8.05
CA MET A 101 7.85 -34.42 -6.90
C MET A 101 8.27 -35.59 -5.98
N ARG A 102 7.43 -36.62 -5.85
CA ARG A 102 7.78 -37.86 -5.12
C ARG A 102 8.85 -38.69 -5.83
N ALA A 103 8.84 -38.71 -7.16
CA ALA A 103 9.89 -39.37 -7.93
C ALA A 103 11.26 -38.68 -7.72
N ALA A 104 11.27 -37.34 -7.73
CA ALA A 104 12.47 -36.55 -7.48
C ALA A 104 13.00 -36.70 -6.03
N GLU A 105 12.11 -36.84 -5.04
CA GLU A 105 12.51 -37.15 -3.66
C GLU A 105 13.17 -38.53 -3.55
N ALA A 106 12.56 -39.56 -4.14
CA ALA A 106 13.09 -40.92 -4.15
C ALA A 106 14.48 -41.03 -4.82
N GLU A 107 14.73 -40.24 -5.87
CA GLU A 107 16.05 -40.14 -6.51
C GLU A 107 17.10 -39.43 -5.65
N ARG A 108 16.69 -38.53 -4.75
CA ARG A 108 17.59 -37.81 -3.83
C ARG A 108 18.01 -38.60 -2.60
N THR A 109 17.16 -39.50 -2.12
CA THR A 109 17.44 -40.35 -0.94
C THR A 109 18.14 -41.67 -1.27
N ARG A 110 18.63 -41.82 -2.51
CA ARG A 110 19.35 -43.00 -3.00
C ARG A 110 20.83 -42.70 -3.15
#